data_AF-A0A068NIK1-F1
#
_entry.id   AF-A0A068NIK1-F1
#
_cell.length_a   1.000
_cell.length_b   1.000
_cell.length_c   1.000
_cell.angle_alpha   90.00
_cell.angle_beta   90.00
_cell.angle_gamma   90.00
#
_symmetry.space_group_name_H-M   'P 1'
#
loop_
_entity.id
_entity.type
_entity.pdbx_description
1 polymer ?
#
loop_
_entity_poly.entity_id
_entity_poly.type
_entity_poly.pdbx_seq_one_letter_code
_entity_poly.pdbx_strand_id
1 'polypeptide(L)'
;MIGTKGQKVRTVDEACEFIREFLVYERTHRGELAVGKEHDFDLFLPWMMEIVVNSEEEDGSQLPTVLDRIYMDAAWELVVRGFLRPGPRHVSGDSSSDGYGKGYSLTTKGTEWIAELGS
;
A
#
# COMPACT_ATOMS: atom_id res chain seq x y z
N MET A 1 -13.20 5.55 -7.63
CA MET A 1 -12.20 4.50 -7.94
C MET A 1 -11.23 4.40 -6.78
N ILE A 2 -10.49 3.30 -6.58
CA ILE A 2 -9.59 3.17 -5.41
C ILE A 2 -8.54 4.28 -5.37
N GLY A 3 -8.00 4.70 -6.53
CA GLY A 3 -7.07 5.84 -6.62
C GLY A 3 -7.66 7.17 -6.15
N THR A 4 -8.91 7.49 -6.51
CA THR A 4 -9.52 8.79 -6.15
C THR A 4 -9.78 8.94 -4.65
N LYS A 5 -10.03 7.83 -3.94
CA LYS A 5 -10.08 7.84 -2.47
C LYS A 5 -8.72 8.16 -1.86
N GLY A 6 -7.65 7.61 -2.44
CA GLY A 6 -6.29 7.81 -1.96
C GLY A 6 -5.79 9.25 -2.08
N GLN A 7 -6.28 10.03 -3.04
CA GLN A 7 -5.92 11.45 -3.21
C GLN A 7 -6.48 12.38 -2.12
N LYS A 8 -7.54 11.94 -1.44
CA LYS A 8 -8.27 12.75 -0.45
C LYS A 8 -7.76 12.58 0.97
N VAL A 9 -6.93 11.58 1.22
CA VAL A 9 -6.32 11.31 2.52
C VAL A 9 -5.55 12.53 3.03
N ARG A 10 -5.77 12.87 4.30
CA ARG A 10 -5.17 14.02 5.00
C ARG A 10 -4.35 13.63 6.22
N THR A 11 -4.55 12.43 6.75
CA THR A 11 -3.89 11.98 7.99
C THR A 11 -3.22 10.62 7.81
N VAL A 12 -2.29 10.31 8.71
CA VAL A 12 -1.62 9.00 8.75
C VAL A 12 -2.60 7.87 9.04
N ASP A 13 -3.60 8.09 9.91
CA ASP A 13 -4.60 7.06 10.21
C ASP A 13 -5.51 6.78 9.01
N GLU A 14 -5.97 7.83 8.30
CA GLU A 14 -6.71 7.66 7.04
C GLU A 14 -5.88 6.94 5.97
N ALA A 15 -4.57 7.21 5.88
CA ALA A 15 -3.67 6.49 5.00
C ALA A 15 -3.50 5.02 5.42
N CYS A 16 -3.42 4.72 6.72
CA CYS A 16 -3.39 3.35 7.22
C CYS A 16 -4.65 2.58 6.81
N GLU A 17 -5.82 3.20 6.94
CA GLU A 17 -7.09 2.63 6.50
C GLU A 17 -7.12 2.43 4.99
N PHE A 18 -6.66 3.41 4.21
CA PHE A 18 -6.55 3.30 2.77
C PHE A 18 -5.62 2.14 2.34
N ILE A 19 -4.45 2.01 2.95
CA ILE A 19 -3.51 0.91 2.67
C ILE A 19 -4.18 -0.44 2.98
N ARG A 20 -4.96 -0.55 4.07
CA ARG A 20 -5.72 -1.76 4.38
C ARG A 20 -6.69 -2.12 3.26
N GLU A 21 -7.49 -1.14 2.83
CA GLU A 21 -8.47 -1.32 1.76
C GLU A 21 -7.81 -1.67 0.43
N PHE A 22 -6.68 -1.04 0.11
CA PHE A 22 -5.87 -1.35 -1.06
C PHE A 22 -5.39 -2.80 -1.06
N LEU A 23 -4.85 -3.27 0.07
CA LEU A 23 -4.41 -4.65 0.24
C LEU A 23 -5.57 -5.66 0.10
N VAL A 24 -6.74 -5.35 0.66
CA VAL A 24 -7.94 -6.18 0.51
C VAL A 24 -8.42 -6.20 -0.94
N TYR A 25 -8.44 -5.05 -1.59
CA TYR A 25 -8.83 -4.93 -2.99
C TYR A 25 -7.93 -5.78 -3.89
N GLU A 26 -6.61 -5.64 -3.77
CA GLU A 26 -5.63 -6.40 -4.54
C GLU A 26 -5.76 -7.91 -4.32
N ARG A 27 -5.96 -8.33 -3.07
CA ARG A 27 -6.15 -9.75 -2.77
C ARG A 27 -7.45 -10.31 -3.35
N THR A 28 -8.52 -9.54 -3.31
CA THR A 28 -9.85 -9.94 -3.81
C THR A 28 -9.87 -10.01 -5.33
N HIS A 29 -9.21 -9.07 -6.00
CA HIS A 29 -9.13 -8.96 -7.45
C HIS A 29 -7.87 -9.62 -8.02
N ARG A 30 -7.22 -10.52 -7.26
CA ARG A 30 -6.06 -11.32 -7.68
C ARG A 30 -4.94 -10.52 -8.35
N GLY A 31 -4.63 -9.34 -7.81
CA GLY A 31 -3.56 -8.51 -8.34
C GLY A 31 -3.91 -7.80 -9.66
N GLU A 32 -5.19 -7.55 -9.95
CA GLU A 32 -5.64 -6.85 -11.16
C GLU A 32 -4.92 -5.52 -11.38
N LEU A 33 -4.56 -4.79 -10.32
CA LEU A 33 -3.77 -3.57 -10.48
C LEU A 33 -2.26 -3.88 -10.53
N ALA A 34 -1.80 -4.96 -9.90
CA ALA A 34 -0.39 -5.36 -9.78
C ALA A 34 0.19 -6.08 -11.01
N VAL A 35 -0.58 -6.28 -12.09
CA VAL A 35 -0.15 -7.01 -13.29
C VAL A 35 1.20 -6.48 -13.80
N GLY A 36 2.24 -7.31 -13.72
CA GLY A 36 3.59 -6.99 -14.18
C GLY A 36 4.46 -6.16 -13.21
N LYS A 37 4.00 -5.89 -11.99
CA LYS A 37 4.73 -5.15 -10.93
C LYS A 37 4.89 -5.95 -9.63
N GLU A 38 4.74 -7.27 -9.71
CA GLU A 38 4.88 -8.19 -8.58
C GLU A 38 6.35 -8.33 -8.14
N HIS A 39 6.86 -7.35 -7.41
CA HIS A 39 8.21 -7.36 -6.83
C HIS A 39 8.34 -8.23 -5.57
N ASP A 40 7.55 -9.32 -5.48
CA ASP A 40 7.39 -10.19 -4.31
C ASP A 40 7.03 -9.44 -3.00
N PHE A 41 6.27 -8.34 -3.10
CA PHE A 41 5.73 -7.59 -1.97
C PHE A 41 4.20 -7.70 -1.95
N ASP A 42 3.58 -7.59 -0.77
CA ASP A 42 2.13 -7.41 -0.65
C ASP A 42 1.75 -5.92 -0.85
N LEU A 43 2.63 -5.01 -0.43
CA LEU A 43 2.50 -3.57 -0.66
C LEU A 43 3.81 -3.04 -1.26
N PHE A 44 3.74 -2.44 -2.44
CA PHE A 44 4.84 -1.67 -3.01
C PHE A 44 4.42 -0.20 -3.13
N LEU A 45 4.93 0.65 -2.23
CA LEU A 45 4.47 2.04 -2.10
C LEU A 45 4.59 2.86 -3.40
N PRO A 46 5.69 2.81 -4.17
CA PRO A 46 5.81 3.60 -5.39
C PRO A 46 4.68 3.29 -6.39
N TRP A 47 4.32 2.03 -6.51
CA TRP A 47 3.27 1.60 -7.41
C TRP A 47 1.88 1.96 -6.89
N MET A 48 1.60 1.78 -5.60
CA MET A 48 0.36 2.28 -5.00
C MET A 48 0.22 3.80 -5.22
N MET A 49 1.31 4.54 -5.04
CA MET A 49 1.35 5.98 -5.26
C MET A 49 1.12 6.36 -6.72
N GLU A 50 1.65 5.61 -7.68
CA GLU A 50 1.32 5.82 -9.10
C GLU A 50 -0.19 5.67 -9.36
N ILE A 51 -0.87 4.71 -8.73
CA ILE A 51 -2.33 4.55 -8.87
C ILE A 51 -3.08 5.74 -8.27
N VAL A 52 -2.64 6.22 -7.10
CA VAL A 52 -3.24 7.36 -6.41
C VAL A 52 -3.00 8.66 -7.19
N VAL A 53 -1.79 8.90 -7.70
CA VAL A 53 -1.46 10.14 -8.41
C VAL A 53 -2.05 10.18 -9.81
N ASN A 54 -2.12 9.04 -10.51
CA ASN A 54 -2.65 8.98 -11.88
C ASN A 54 -4.18 8.82 -11.96
N SER A 55 -4.89 8.73 -10.82
CA SER A 55 -6.36 8.78 -10.88
C SER A 55 -6.84 10.18 -11.25
N GLU A 56 -7.97 10.27 -11.97
CA GLU A 56 -8.57 11.55 -12.36
C GLU A 56 -8.62 12.50 -11.16
N GLU A 57 -7.95 13.65 -11.28
CA GLU A 57 -7.84 14.62 -10.18
C GLU A 57 -9.21 15.16 -9.81
N GLU A 58 -9.60 14.96 -8.56
CA GLU A 58 -10.81 15.56 -7.99
C GLU A 58 -10.50 16.85 -7.22
N ASP A 59 -11.50 17.74 -7.10
CA ASP A 59 -11.39 18.95 -6.29
C ASP A 59 -10.98 18.58 -4.84
N GLY A 60 -9.94 19.27 -4.34
CA GLY A 60 -9.33 18.97 -3.06
C GLY A 60 -8.31 17.82 -3.08
N SER A 61 -7.64 17.51 -4.19
CA SER A 61 -6.45 16.64 -4.15
C SER A 61 -5.31 17.27 -3.31
N GLN A 62 -4.53 16.44 -2.61
CA GLN A 62 -3.27 16.89 -2.00
C GLN A 62 -2.16 16.98 -3.04
N LEU A 63 -1.15 17.83 -2.78
CA LEU A 63 0.09 17.81 -3.56
C LEU A 63 0.77 16.43 -3.45
N PRO A 64 1.33 15.89 -4.55
CA PRO A 64 1.98 14.57 -4.56
C PRO A 64 3.02 14.38 -3.45
N THR A 65 3.84 15.41 -3.19
CA THR A 65 4.88 15.37 -2.15
C THR A 65 4.35 15.30 -0.73
N VAL A 66 3.13 15.79 -0.48
CA VAL A 66 2.46 15.68 0.82
C VAL A 66 1.90 14.27 0.99
N LEU A 67 1.25 13.73 -0.05
CA LEU A 67 0.75 12.35 -0.04
C LEU A 67 1.89 11.34 0.15
N ASP A 68 3.01 11.51 -0.55
CA ASP A 68 4.18 10.64 -0.41
C ASP A 68 4.61 10.50 1.05
N ARG A 69 4.70 11.62 1.78
CA ARG A 69 5.07 11.60 3.20
C ARG A 69 4.03 10.89 4.06
N ILE A 70 2.76 11.21 3.86
CA ILE A 70 1.66 10.59 4.63
C ILE A 70 1.65 9.06 4.42
N TYR A 71 1.83 8.59 3.19
CA TYR A 71 1.82 7.15 2.90
C TYR A 71 3.09 6.43 3.35
N MET A 72 4.25 7.10 3.32
CA MET A 72 5.48 6.57 3.91
C MET A 72 5.34 6.42 5.44
N ASP A 73 4.81 7.45 6.11
CA ASP A 73 4.56 7.42 7.55
C ASP A 73 3.51 6.36 7.92
N ALA A 74 2.45 6.22 7.13
CA ALA A 74 1.42 5.19 7.34
C ALA A 74 1.96 3.77 7.16
N ALA A 75 2.79 3.52 6.15
CA ALA A 75 3.43 2.21 5.99
C ALA A 75 4.34 1.89 7.19
N TRP A 76 5.09 2.87 7.68
CA TRP A 76 5.91 2.71 8.88
C TRP A 76 5.07 2.46 10.13
N GLU A 77 3.97 3.19 10.31
CA GLU A 77 3.02 3.00 11.41
C GLU A 77 2.43 1.58 11.39
N LEU A 78 2.06 1.06 10.21
CA LEU A 78 1.59 -0.33 10.05
C LEU A 78 2.69 -1.37 10.35
N VAL A 79 3.96 -1.04 10.10
CA VAL A 79 5.11 -1.86 10.55
C VAL A 79 5.21 -1.85 12.08
N VAL A 80 5.15 -0.68 12.72
CA VAL A 80 5.20 -0.54 14.18
C VAL A 80 4.04 -1.28 14.85
N ARG A 81 2.83 -1.21 14.28
CA ARG A 81 1.64 -1.97 14.73
C ARG A 81 1.77 -3.48 14.50
N GLY A 82 2.77 -3.93 13.75
CA GLY A 82 3.06 -5.33 13.45
C GLY A 82 2.19 -5.94 12.37
N PHE A 83 1.50 -5.14 11.55
CA PHE A 83 0.69 -5.61 10.43
C PHE A 83 1.53 -5.82 9.17
N LEU A 84 2.53 -4.97 8.95
CA LEU A 84 3.49 -5.08 7.86
C LEU A 84 4.89 -5.42 8.38
N ARG A 85 5.72 -5.99 7.51
CA ARG A 85 7.17 -6.07 7.68
C ARG A 85 7.86 -5.54 6.42
N PRO A 86 8.99 -4.82 6.54
CA PRO A 86 9.78 -4.43 5.38
C PRO A 86 10.35 -5.66 4.66
N GLY A 87 10.40 -5.60 3.33
CA GLY A 87 11.01 -6.63 2.50
C GLY A 87 10.04 -7.65 1.91
N PRO A 88 10.56 -8.60 1.11
CA PRO A 88 9.77 -9.50 0.29
C PRO A 88 9.08 -10.59 1.10
N ARG A 89 8.08 -11.22 0.48
CA ARG A 89 7.32 -12.32 1.08
C ARG A 89 8.24 -13.52 1.30
N HIS A 90 9.08 -13.82 0.32
CA HIS A 90 10.00 -14.94 0.37
C HIS A 90 11.42 -14.49 0.70
N VAL A 91 12.11 -15.26 1.54
CA VAL A 91 13.53 -15.01 1.91
C VAL A 91 14.46 -15.07 0.70
N SER A 92 14.10 -15.90 -0.29
CA SER A 92 14.82 -16.04 -1.56
C SER A 92 14.20 -15.20 -2.69
N GLY A 93 13.24 -14.34 -2.38
CA GLY A 93 12.60 -13.48 -3.38
C GLY A 93 13.61 -12.50 -3.96
N ASP A 94 13.60 -12.34 -5.28
CA ASP A 94 14.36 -11.29 -5.93
C ASP A 94 13.77 -9.94 -5.52
N SER A 95 14.36 -9.31 -4.50
CA SER A 95 14.19 -7.88 -4.30
C SER A 95 14.75 -7.21 -5.55
N SER A 96 13.88 -6.67 -6.41
CA SER A 96 14.34 -5.77 -7.47
C SER A 96 15.25 -4.72 -6.82
N SER A 97 16.33 -4.32 -7.50
CA SER A 97 17.28 -3.33 -6.96
C SER A 97 16.61 -2.03 -6.52
N ASP A 98 15.39 -1.76 -7.02
CA ASP A 98 14.58 -0.58 -6.73
C ASP A 98 13.62 -0.76 -5.53
N GLY A 99 13.52 -1.98 -4.96
CA GLY A 99 12.60 -2.34 -3.89
C GLY A 99 13.07 -2.02 -2.46
N TYR A 100 14.35 -1.68 -2.28
CA TYR A 100 14.93 -1.43 -0.96
C TYR A 100 14.23 -0.28 -0.23
N GLY A 101 13.61 -0.60 0.91
CA GLY A 101 12.95 0.36 1.79
C GLY A 101 11.57 0.86 1.33
N LYS A 102 11.00 0.28 0.26
CA LYS A 102 9.72 0.73 -0.31
C LYS A 102 8.70 -0.39 -0.50
N GLY A 103 9.14 -1.64 -0.40
CA GLY A 103 8.30 -2.84 -0.43
C GLY A 103 8.07 -3.44 0.96
N TYR A 104 6.84 -3.88 1.20
CA TYR A 104 6.39 -4.46 2.46
C TYR A 104 5.58 -5.73 2.21
N SER A 105 5.70 -6.66 3.14
CA SER A 105 4.90 -7.88 3.16
C SER A 105 4.02 -7.92 4.40
N LEU A 106 2.88 -8.58 4.30
CA LEU A 106 2.00 -8.85 5.43
C LEU A 106 2.71 -9.78 6.43
N THR A 107 2.50 -9.51 7.71
CA THR A 107 2.77 -10.48 8.77
C THR A 107 1.59 -11.43 8.92
N THR A 108 1.71 -12.46 9.77
CA THR A 108 0.56 -13.28 10.18
C THR A 108 -0.56 -12.42 10.77
N LYS A 109 -0.21 -11.49 11.67
CA LYS A 109 -1.14 -10.54 12.27
C LYS A 109 -1.78 -9.62 11.22
N GLY A 110 -1.01 -9.13 10.24
CA GLY A 110 -1.52 -8.34 9.14
C GLY A 110 -2.50 -9.10 8.27
N THR A 111 -2.23 -10.38 8.02
CA THR A 111 -3.10 -11.26 7.24
C THR A 111 -4.46 -11.43 7.89
N GLU A 112 -4.49 -11.63 9.21
CA GLU A 112 -5.72 -11.70 10.01
C GLU A 112 -6.45 -10.36 10.00
N TRP A 113 -5.73 -9.27 10.22
CA TRP A 113 -6.28 -7.92 10.22
C TRP A 113 -6.98 -7.56 8.90
N ILE A 114 -6.39 -7.84 7.73
CA ILE A 114 -7.09 -7.54 6.47
C ILE A 114 -8.29 -8.46 6.23
N ALA A 115 -8.30 -9.67 6.79
CA ALA A 115 -9.42 -10.60 6.63
C ALA A 115 -10.69 -10.11 7.33
N GLU A 116 -10.58 -9.40 8.44
CA GLU A 116 -11.72 -8.77 9.15
C GLU A 116 -12.50 -7.76 8.29
N LEU A 117 -11.87 -7.19 7.26
CA LEU A 117 -12.49 -6.20 6.37
C LEU A 117 -13.11 -6.85 5.12
N GLY A 118 -12.66 -8.06 4.76
CA GLY A 118 -13.09 -8.80 3.57
C GLY A 118 -14.14 -9.89 3.84
N SER A 119 -14.56 -10.06 5.10
CA SER A 119 -15.66 -10.93 5.56
C SER A 119 -16.99 -10.18 5.59
#